data_AF-A0A9X8E333-F1
#
_entry.id   AF-A0A9X8E333-F1
#
_cell.length_a   1.000
_cell.length_b   1.000
_cell.length_c   1.000
_cell.angle_alpha   90.00
_cell.angle_beta   90.00
_cell.angle_gamma   90.00
#
_symmetry.space_group_name_H-M   'P 1'
#
loop_
_entity.id
_entity.type
_entity.pdbx_description
1 polymer ?
#
loop_
_entity_poly.entity_id
_entity_poly.type
_entity_poly.pdbx_seq_one_letter_code
_entity_poly.pdbx_strand_id
1 'polypeptide(L)' 'MATGTVIDIGVNLLNRQFQKDLPRVLKRSADENVHTIIATGTDLKLSERSIATIRSRQNIPLPRLFCT' A
#
# COMPACT_ATOMS: atom_id res chain seq x y z
N MET A 1 10.33 -21.38 -1.44
CA MET A 1 9.76 -20.02 -1.34
C MET A 1 9.20 -19.65 -2.70
N ALA A 2 8.03 -19.02 -2.78
CA ALA A 2 7.47 -18.60 -4.06
C ALA A 2 8.41 -17.59 -4.71
N THR A 3 8.87 -17.86 -5.94
CA THR A 3 9.90 -17.09 -6.65
C THR A 3 9.32 -15.97 -7.52
N GLY A 4 8.03 -15.68 -7.38
CA GLY A 4 7.30 -14.73 -8.22
C GLY A 4 6.91 -13.46 -7.48
N THR A 5 6.76 -12.38 -8.24
CA THR A 5 6.20 -11.12 -7.75
C THR A 5 4.78 -11.31 -7.25
N VAL A 6 4.49 -10.79 -6.06
CA VAL A 6 3.16 -10.84 -5.41
C VAL A 6 2.43 -9.51 -5.58
N ILE A 7 1.12 -9.60 -5.81
CA ILE A 7 0.18 -8.48 -5.75
C ILE A 7 -0.72 -8.72 -4.53
N ASP A 8 -0.69 -7.80 -3.56
CA ASP A 8 -1.60 -7.83 -2.42
C ASP A 8 -2.81 -6.94 -2.72
N ILE A 9 -3.97 -7.56 -2.94
CA ILE A 9 -5.18 -6.87 -3.41
C ILE A 9 -6.07 -6.32 -2.28
N GLY A 10 -5.71 -6.56 -1.00
CA GLY A 10 -6.61 -6.36 0.13
C GLY A 10 -5.96 -5.71 1.35
N VAL A 11 -5.28 -4.57 1.16
CA VAL A 11 -4.56 -3.91 2.25
C VAL A 11 -5.33 -2.73 2.81
N ASN A 12 -5.66 -2.76 4.10
CA ASN A 12 -6.21 -1.61 4.82
C ASN A 12 -5.13 -0.56 5.13
N LEU A 13 -4.50 0.01 4.10
CA LEU A 13 -3.26 0.79 4.20
C LEU A 13 -3.38 2.04 5.10
N LEU A 14 -4.57 2.63 5.17
CA LEU A 14 -4.88 3.79 5.99
C LEU A 14 -5.31 3.45 7.43
N ASN A 15 -5.27 2.18 7.82
CA ASN A 15 -5.50 1.79 9.21
C ASN A 15 -4.47 2.47 10.13
N ARG A 16 -4.91 2.90 11.31
CA ARG A 16 -4.08 3.57 12.33
C ARG A 16 -2.86 2.75 12.73
N GLN A 17 -2.95 1.42 12.67
CA GLN A 17 -1.84 0.52 12.99
C GLN A 17 -0.62 0.73 12.08
N PHE A 18 -0.85 1.11 10.81
CA PHE A 18 0.25 1.35 9.87
C PHE A 18 0.85 2.75 9.97
N GLN A 19 0.14 3.74 10.53
CA GLN A 19 0.57 5.15 10.45
C GLN A 19 1.86 5.45 11.21
N LYS A 20 2.26 4.59 12.14
CA LYS A 20 3.51 4.77 12.92
C LYS A 20 4.77 4.53 12.08
N ASP A 21 4.72 3.58 11.15
CA ASP A 21 5.90 3.09 10.44
C ASP A 21 5.61 2.65 9.00
N LEU A 22 4.57 3.20 8.37
CA LEU A 22 4.12 2.82 7.03
C LEU A 22 5.26 2.73 5.99
N PRO A 23 6.24 3.66 5.92
CA PRO A 23 7.38 3.50 5.00
C PRO A 23 8.19 2.22 5.24
N ARG A 24 8.37 1.82 6.50
CA ARG A 24 9.07 0.58 6.86
C ARG A 24 8.24 -0.65 6.53
N VAL A 25 6.91 -0.60 6.69
CA VAL A 25 6.01 -1.68 6.28
C VAL A 25 6.08 -1.91 4.77
N LEU A 26 6.00 -0.83 3.99
CA LEU A 26 6.12 -0.87 2.52
C LEU A 26 7.47 -1.41 2.07
N LYS A 27 8.56 -1.01 2.73
CA LYS A 27 9.88 -1.57 2.42
C LYS A 27 9.92 -3.08 2.65
N ARG A 28 9.45 -3.55 3.82
CA ARG A 28 9.41 -4.98 4.14
C ARG A 28 8.57 -5.77 3.15
N SER A 29 7.44 -5.21 2.68
CA SER A 29 6.61 -5.91 1.70
C SER A 29 7.36 -6.06 0.37
N ALA A 30 8.08 -5.03 -0.08
CA ALA A 30 8.91 -5.11 -1.28
C ALA A 30 10.08 -6.10 -1.12
N ASP A 31 10.76 -6.11 0.03
CA ASP A 31 11.84 -7.06 0.34
C ASP A 31 11.33 -8.54 0.30
N GLU A 32 10.03 -8.75 0.52
CA GLU A 32 9.35 -10.05 0.45
C GLU A 32 8.59 -10.27 -0.89
N ASN A 33 8.96 -9.57 -1.97
CA ASN A 33 8.41 -9.67 -3.33
C ASN A 33 6.98 -9.15 -3.52
N VAL A 34 6.38 -8.47 -2.54
CA VAL A 34 5.11 -7.73 -2.74
C VAL A 34 5.42 -6.41 -3.41
N HIS A 35 5.31 -6.36 -4.74
CA HIS A 35 5.65 -5.18 -5.53
C HIS A 35 4.44 -4.33 -5.91
N THR A 36 3.23 -4.84 -5.71
CA THR A 36 2.00 -4.08 -5.93
C THR A 36 1.04 -4.28 -4.78
N ILE A 37 0.43 -3.20 -4.32
CA ILE A 37 -0.61 -3.19 -3.28
C ILE A 37 -1.84 -2.45 -3.81
N ILE A 38 -3.01 -3.02 -3.59
CA ILE A 38 -4.30 -2.35 -3.75
C ILE A 38 -4.85 -2.03 -2.34
N ALA A 39 -4.90 -0.75 -2.01
CA ALA A 39 -5.42 -0.27 -0.74
C ALA A 39 -6.96 -0.29 -0.75
N THR A 40 -7.54 -0.92 0.27
CA THR A 40 -9.00 -1.04 0.42
C THR A 40 -9.62 0.28 0.85
N GLY A 41 -10.55 0.80 0.05
CA GLY A 41 -11.54 1.77 0.47
C GLY A 41 -12.78 1.07 1.00
N THR A 42 -13.14 1.31 2.26
CA THR A 42 -14.34 0.73 2.90
C THR A 42 -15.56 1.65 2.84
N ASP A 43 -15.33 2.92 2.52
CA ASP A 43 -16.33 3.96 2.33
C ASP A 43 -15.75 5.05 1.42
N LEU A 44 -16.61 5.94 0.92
CA LEU A 44 -16.23 7.01 0.01
C LEU A 44 -15.09 7.89 0.57
N LYS A 45 -15.18 8.24 1.86
CA LYS A 45 -14.20 9.12 2.52
C LYS A 45 -12.83 8.44 2.63
N LEU A 46 -12.80 7.12 2.87
CA LEU A 46 -11.56 6.36 2.91
C LEU A 46 -10.96 6.19 1.51
N SER A 47 -11.78 5.96 0.48
CA SER A 47 -11.33 5.92 -0.92
C SER A 47 -10.70 7.25 -1.34
N GLU A 48 -11.36 8.39 -1.07
CA GLU A 48 -10.81 9.72 -1.35
C GLU A 48 -9.48 9.98 -0.65
N ARG A 49 -9.38 9.61 0.63
CA ARG A 49 -8.14 9.71 1.41
C ARG A 49 -7.04 8.82 0.85
N SER A 50 -7.36 7.62 0.37
CA SER A 50 -6.40 6.72 -0.27
C SER A 50 -5.84 7.34 -1.54
N ILE A 51 -6.70 7.91 -2.39
CA ILE A 51 -6.29 8.64 -3.60
C ILE A 51 -5.35 9.79 -3.24
N ALA A 52 -5.73 10.64 -2.29
CA ALA A 52 -4.91 11.77 -1.86
C ALA A 52 -3.56 11.32 -1.30
N THR A 53 -3.55 10.29 -0.46
CA THR A 53 -2.33 9.75 0.14
C THR A 53 -1.39 9.19 -0.91
N ILE A 54 -1.89 8.38 -1.85
CA ILE A 54 -1.08 7.79 -2.92
C ILE A 54 -0.53 8.90 -3.83
N ARG A 55 -1.34 9.89 -4.23
CA ARG A 55 -0.90 11.00 -5.07
C ARG A 55 0.14 11.90 -4.40
N SER A 56 0.03 12.10 -3.09
CA SER A 56 0.97 12.95 -2.32
C SER A 56 2.35 12.32 -2.15
N ARG A 57 2.47 11.00 -2.35
CA ARG A 57 3.74 10.28 -2.22
C ARG A 57 4.61 10.50 -3.46
N GLN A 58 5.68 11.26 -3.28
CA GLN A 58 6.77 11.33 -4.24
C GLN A 58 7.81 10.25 -3.89
N ASN A 59 8.37 9.58 -4.91
CA ASN A 59 9.57 8.73 -4.81
C ASN A 59 9.51 7.46 -3.93
N ILE A 60 8.40 6.70 -3.95
CA ILE A 60 8.41 5.31 -3.47
C ILE A 60 8.44 4.39 -4.69
N PRO A 61 9.59 3.78 -5.03
CA PRO A 61 9.69 2.92 -6.22
C PRO A 61 8.87 1.64 -6.05
N LEU A 62 8.81 1.08 -4.83
CA LEU A 62 8.05 -0.12 -4.50
C LEU A 62 7.52 -0.12 -3.05
N PRO A 63 6.37 -0.80 -2.80
CA PRO A 63 5.45 -1.33 -3.81
C PRO A 63 4.67 -0.21 -4.53
N ARG A 64 4.26 -0.47 -5.77
CA ARG A 64 3.30 0.38 -6.48
C ARG A 64 1.96 0.32 -5.76
N LEU A 65 1.37 1.48 -5.52
CA LEU A 65 0.12 1.59 -4.76
C LEU A 65 -1.04 1.95 -5.69
N PHE A 66 -2.11 1.18 -5.60
CA PHE A 66 -3.43 1.47 -6.16
C PHE A 66 -4.45 1.52 -5.02
N CYS A 67 -5.67 1.94 -5.29
CA CYS A 67 -6.75 1.90 -4.31
C CYS A 67 -8.11 1.71 -4.97
N THR A 68 -9.07 1.20 -4.20
CA THR A 68 -10.49 1.11 -4.57
C THR A 68 -11.32 2.17 -3.86
#